data_AF-A0A947ZS06-F1
#
_entry.id   AF-A0A947ZS06-F1
#
_cell.length_a   1.000
_cell.length_b   1.000
_cell.length_c   1.000
_cell.angle_alpha   90.00
_cell.angle_beta   90.00
_cell.angle_gamma   90.00
#
_symmetry.space_group_name_H-M   'P 1'
#
loop_
_entity.id
_entity.type
_entity.pdbx_description
1 polymer ?
#
loop_
_entity_poly.entity_id
_entity_poly.type
_entity_poly.pdbx_seq_one_letter_code
_entity_poly.pdbx_strand_id
1 'polypeptide(L)'
;MKNYFDKKGLLIAGLAHLSGKEALEEARNGALFIDLRAPIETDYKKFDVPEVLYLPDPELKSRLGELPKDRPLIIADSVGLRSKAAVKYLMDQGFPNAANLNGGILDWERDGLPIKIDQSKQLSGSCTCRLKPQGKK
;
A
#
# COMPACT_ATOMS: atom_id res chain seq x y z
N MET A 1 25.88 2.76 0.96
CA MET A 1 24.80 2.21 0.11
C MET A 1 23.77 3.31 -0.03
N LYS A 2 23.48 3.78 -1.25
CA LYS A 2 22.50 4.86 -1.47
C LYS A 2 21.11 4.23 -1.48
N ASN A 3 20.20 4.67 -0.62
CA ASN A 3 18.81 4.22 -0.63
C ASN A 3 18.07 5.02 -1.72
N TYR A 4 17.31 4.32 -2.57
CA TYR A 4 16.64 4.90 -3.72
C TYR A 4 15.75 6.11 -3.35
N PHE A 5 15.17 6.10 -2.15
CA PHE A 5 14.27 7.15 -1.66
C PHE A 5 14.95 8.24 -0.82
N ASP A 6 16.28 8.26 -0.68
CA ASP A 6 17.00 9.24 0.17
C ASP A 6 16.74 10.72 -0.17
N LYS A 7 16.22 11.01 -1.37
CA LYS A 7 15.88 12.37 -1.84
C LYS A 7 14.40 12.52 -2.23
N LYS A 8 13.55 11.54 -1.92
CA LYS A 8 12.14 11.48 -2.33
C LYS A 8 11.24 11.32 -1.11
N GLY A 9 10.19 12.13 -1.01
CA GLY A 9 9.33 12.15 0.15
C GLY A 9 9.98 12.71 1.43
N LEU A 10 9.29 12.49 2.54
CA LEU A 10 9.71 12.90 3.88
C LEU A 10 10.46 11.76 4.57
N LEU A 11 11.67 12.04 5.04
CA LEU A 11 12.42 11.10 5.87
C LEU A 11 12.06 11.30 7.35
N ILE A 12 11.45 10.29 7.96
CA ILE A 12 11.06 10.30 9.37
C ILE A 12 11.67 9.07 10.04
N ALA A 13 12.54 9.28 11.03
CA ALA A 13 13.26 8.20 11.74
C ALA A 13 13.98 7.22 10.79
N GLY A 14 14.52 7.72 9.68
CA GLY A 14 15.24 6.92 8.68
C GLY A 14 14.35 6.14 7.70
N LEU A 15 13.02 6.30 7.78
CA LEU A 15 12.07 5.70 6.85
C LEU A 15 11.60 6.75 5.83
N ALA A 16 11.49 6.37 4.56
CA ALA A 16 10.93 7.22 3.53
C ALA A 16 9.40 7.17 3.56
N HIS A 17 8.76 8.34 3.60
CA HIS A 17 7.32 8.52 3.53
C HIS A 17 6.97 9.32 2.28
N LEU A 18 6.31 8.68 1.32
CA LEU A 18 5.87 9.33 0.08
C LEU A 18 4.46 9.85 0.24
N SER A 19 4.19 11.04 -0.30
CA SER A 19 2.83 11.48 -0.59
C SER A 19 2.22 10.61 -1.70
N GLY A 20 0.89 10.65 -1.86
CA GLY A 20 0.24 9.91 -2.94
C GLY A 20 0.74 10.30 -4.34
N LYS A 21 1.02 11.58 -4.58
CA LYS A 21 1.54 12.06 -5.87
C LYS A 21 2.94 11.52 -6.17
N GLU A 22 3.84 11.58 -5.19
CA GLU A 22 5.19 11.01 -5.34
C GLU A 22 5.13 9.50 -5.55
N ALA A 23 4.30 8.80 -4.78
CA ALA A 23 4.13 7.37 -4.93
C ALA A 23 3.58 6.97 -6.31
N LEU A 24 2.65 7.75 -6.88
CA LEU A 24 2.13 7.53 -8.24
C LEU A 24 3.22 7.73 -9.31
N GLU A 25 4.06 8.76 -9.15
CA GLU A 25 5.20 9.00 -10.06
C GLU A 25 6.19 7.83 -9.99
N GLU A 26 6.54 7.38 -8.80
CA GLU A 26 7.44 6.24 -8.61
C GLU A 26 6.86 4.94 -9.14
N ALA A 27 5.55 4.71 -9.00
CA ALA A 27 4.88 3.56 -9.62
C ALA A 27 5.04 3.57 -11.15
N ARG A 28 4.91 4.74 -11.77
CA ARG A 28 5.12 4.92 -13.22
C ARG A 28 6.58 4.74 -13.63
N ASN A 29 7.51 5.07 -12.74
CA ASN A 29 8.94 4.82 -12.90
C ASN A 29 9.34 3.37 -12.58
N GLY A 30 8.37 2.49 -12.31
CA GLY A 30 8.59 1.07 -12.12
C GLY A 30 8.75 0.64 -10.67
N ALA A 31 8.39 1.43 -9.68
CA ALA A 31 8.26 0.96 -8.30
C ALA A 31 7.06 -0.02 -8.17
N LEU A 32 7.22 -1.07 -7.37
CA LEU A 32 6.17 -2.04 -7.08
C LEU A 32 5.35 -1.58 -5.88
N PHE A 33 4.03 -1.48 -6.04
CA PHE A 33 3.13 -1.29 -4.90
C PHE A 33 2.89 -2.62 -4.18
N ILE A 34 2.91 -2.60 -2.85
CA ILE A 34 2.54 -3.72 -2.01
C ILE A 34 1.40 -3.26 -1.10
N ASP A 35 0.20 -3.78 -1.33
CA ASP A 35 -1.00 -3.45 -0.57
C ASP A 35 -1.22 -4.48 0.54
N LEU A 36 -1.07 -4.05 1.80
CA LEU A 36 -1.16 -4.88 3.00
C LEU A 36 -2.59 -5.05 3.52
N ARG A 37 -3.57 -4.41 2.88
CA ARG A 37 -4.97 -4.49 3.31
C ARG A 37 -5.53 -5.89 3.07
N ALA A 38 -6.53 -6.26 3.87
CA ALA A 38 -7.18 -7.56 3.71
C ALA A 38 -7.93 -7.65 2.36
N PRO A 39 -8.18 -8.86 1.82
CA PRO A 39 -8.94 -9.03 0.57
C PRO A 39 -10.28 -8.30 0.59
N ILE A 40 -10.97 -8.31 1.73
CA ILE A 40 -12.26 -7.62 1.88
C ILE A 40 -12.19 -6.09 1.69
N GLU A 41 -11.04 -5.48 1.98
CA GLU A 41 -10.81 -4.04 1.77
C GLU A 41 -10.40 -3.77 0.32
N THR A 42 -9.53 -4.63 -0.25
CA THR A 42 -8.99 -4.47 -1.60
C THR A 42 -10.00 -4.84 -2.68
N ASP A 43 -10.95 -5.75 -2.42
CA ASP A 43 -12.00 -6.12 -3.35
C ASP A 43 -12.90 -4.94 -3.71
N TYR A 44 -13.12 -4.00 -2.78
CA TYR A 44 -13.92 -2.82 -3.01
C TYR A 44 -13.15 -1.68 -3.69
N LYS A 45 -11.95 -1.34 -3.17
CA LYS A 45 -11.14 -0.21 -3.66
C LYS A 45 -9.70 -0.64 -3.87
N LYS A 46 -9.17 -0.42 -5.06
CA LYS A 46 -7.79 -0.74 -5.46
C LYS A 46 -7.08 0.52 -5.97
N PHE A 47 -5.79 0.63 -5.69
CA PHE A 47 -4.92 1.60 -6.35
C PHE A 47 -4.92 1.34 -7.86
N ASP A 48 -5.13 2.38 -8.67
CA ASP A 48 -4.98 2.28 -10.12
C ASP A 48 -3.58 2.73 -10.53
N VAL A 49 -2.63 1.82 -10.35
CA VAL A 49 -1.21 1.99 -10.68
C VAL A 49 -0.75 0.82 -11.55
N PRO A 50 0.40 0.92 -12.25
CA PRO A 50 0.82 -0.09 -13.22
C PRO A 50 0.95 -1.50 -12.65
N GLU A 51 1.45 -1.64 -11.43
CA GLU A 51 1.71 -2.94 -10.81
C GLU A 51 1.46 -2.88 -9.30
N VAL A 52 0.65 -3.83 -8.81
CA VAL A 52 0.32 -3.98 -7.38
C VAL A 52 0.41 -5.45 -7.01
N LEU A 53 1.17 -5.74 -5.96
CA LEU A 53 1.16 -7.02 -5.25
C LEU A 53 0.25 -6.90 -4.03
N TYR A 54 -0.79 -7.74 -3.97
CA TYR A 54 -1.67 -7.84 -2.81
C TYR A 54 -1.10 -8.86 -1.83
N LEU A 55 -0.66 -8.36 -0.67
CA LEU A 55 0.06 -9.15 0.33
C LEU A 55 -0.42 -8.76 1.72
N PRO A 56 -1.53 -9.33 2.21
CA PRO A 56 -2.10 -8.95 3.50
C PRO A 56 -1.06 -8.95 4.61
N ASP A 57 -1.11 -7.97 5.52
CA ASP A 57 -0.14 -7.80 6.61
C ASP A 57 0.19 -9.10 7.39
N PRO A 58 -0.78 -9.97 7.73
CA PRO A 58 -0.48 -11.24 8.41
C PRO A 58 0.41 -12.20 7.60
N GLU A 59 0.40 -12.09 6.28
CA GLU A 59 1.14 -12.98 5.37
C GLU A 59 2.54 -12.46 5.02
N LEU A 60 2.81 -11.16 5.27
CA LEU A 60 4.05 -10.47 4.86
C LEU A 60 5.31 -11.24 5.27
N LYS A 61 5.37 -11.73 6.51
CA LYS A 61 6.53 -12.46 7.02
C LYS A 61 6.74 -13.80 6.32
N SER A 62 5.65 -14.53 6.06
CA SER A 62 5.71 -15.85 5.43
C SER A 62 6.00 -15.78 3.93
N ARG A 63 5.62 -14.68 3.28
CA ARG A 63 5.73 -14.49 1.83
C ARG A 63 6.82 -13.48 1.44
N LEU A 64 7.76 -13.22 2.35
CA LEU A 64 8.85 -12.27 2.14
C LEU A 64 9.71 -12.60 0.90
N GLY A 65 9.81 -13.89 0.54
CA GLY A 65 10.55 -14.35 -0.64
C GLY A 65 9.93 -13.95 -1.98
N GLU A 66 8.67 -13.49 -2.01
CA GLU A 66 8.02 -12.98 -3.23
C GLU A 66 8.43 -11.55 -3.57
N LEU A 67 9.05 -10.84 -2.62
CA LEU A 67 9.40 -9.44 -2.79
C LEU A 67 10.75 -9.27 -3.52
N PRO A 68 10.81 -8.45 -4.59
CA PRO A 68 12.07 -8.15 -5.25
C PRO A 68 12.95 -7.24 -4.36
N LYS A 69 14.25 -7.52 -4.30
CA LYS A 69 15.23 -6.73 -3.52
C LYS A 69 15.90 -5.64 -4.33
N ASP A 70 15.90 -5.79 -5.65
CA ASP A 70 16.53 -4.93 -6.64
C ASP A 70 15.61 -3.81 -7.16
N ARG A 71 14.37 -3.76 -6.68
CA ARG A 71 13.33 -2.84 -7.12
C ARG A 71 12.83 -1.94 -5.98
N PRO A 72 12.45 -0.68 -6.24
CA PRO A 72 11.79 0.15 -5.24
C PRO A 72 10.41 -0.40 -4.88
N LEU A 73 10.12 -0.48 -3.59
CA LEU A 73 8.86 -0.97 -3.03
C LEU A 73 8.10 0.17 -2.36
N ILE A 74 6.81 0.29 -2.67
CA ILE A 74 5.91 1.25 -2.04
C ILE A 74 4.88 0.45 -1.25
N ILE A 75 4.97 0.53 0.07
CA ILE A 75 4.11 -0.23 0.97
C ILE A 75 2.91 0.63 1.32
N ALA A 76 1.72 0.08 1.10
CA ALA A 76 0.47 0.78 1.31
C ALA A 76 -0.46 -0.03 2.23
N ASP A 77 -1.28 0.70 3.00
CA ASP A 77 -2.40 0.16 3.72
C ASP A 77 -3.59 1.15 3.64
N SER A 78 -4.49 1.12 4.62
CA SER A 78 -5.66 2.00 4.67
C SER A 78 -5.31 3.45 5.06
N VAL A 79 -4.35 3.68 5.96
CA VAL A 79 -4.11 4.99 6.63
C VAL A 79 -2.64 5.40 6.83
N GLY A 80 -1.68 4.58 6.40
CA GLY A 80 -0.24 4.72 6.56
C GLY A 80 0.38 4.11 7.83
N LEU A 81 -0.36 3.34 8.63
CA LEU A 81 0.11 2.88 9.96
C LEU A 81 0.75 1.49 9.92
N ARG A 82 0.06 0.49 9.35
CA ARG A 82 0.59 -0.87 9.17
C ARG A 82 1.75 -0.86 8.18
N SER A 83 1.60 -0.12 7.10
CA SER A 83 2.63 0.05 6.07
C SER A 83 3.92 0.65 6.64
N LYS A 84 3.83 1.60 7.58
CA LYS A 84 5.03 2.16 8.24
C LYS A 84 5.79 1.09 9.03
N ALA A 85 5.07 0.27 9.81
CA ALA A 85 5.68 -0.83 10.55
C ALA A 85 6.30 -1.88 9.62
N ALA A 86 5.61 -2.18 8.50
CA ALA A 86 6.09 -3.10 7.48
C ALA A 86 7.35 -2.60 6.77
N VAL A 87 7.43 -1.30 6.41
CA VAL A 87 8.64 -0.71 5.81
C VAL A 87 9.82 -0.87 6.76
N LYS A 88 9.64 -0.56 8.05
CA LYS A 88 10.70 -0.77 9.04
C LYS A 88 11.16 -2.24 9.07
N TYR A 89 10.21 -3.18 9.13
CA TYR A 89 10.52 -4.60 9.12
C TYR A 89 11.28 -5.01 7.85
N LEU A 90 10.83 -4.56 6.67
CA LEU A 90 11.47 -4.85 5.38
C LEU A 90 12.90 -4.32 5.33
N MET A 91 13.15 -3.09 5.80
CA MET A 91 14.51 -2.55 5.90
C MET A 91 15.40 -3.43 6.80
N ASP A 92 14.88 -3.86 7.95
CA ASP A 92 15.59 -4.76 8.87
C ASP A 92 15.85 -6.16 8.23
N GLN A 93 15.06 -6.57 7.22
CA GLN A 93 15.24 -7.80 6.44
C GLN A 93 16.10 -7.62 5.16
N GLY A 94 16.69 -6.44 4.96
CA GLY A 94 17.58 -6.16 3.83
C GLY A 94 16.84 -5.79 2.53
N PHE A 95 15.69 -5.13 2.65
CA PHE A 95 15.02 -4.42 1.55
C PHE A 95 15.29 -2.91 1.70
N PRO A 96 16.43 -2.40 1.19
CA PRO A 96 16.84 -1.03 1.45
C PRO A 96 15.97 0.01 0.73
N ASN A 97 15.30 -0.38 -0.35
CA ASN A 97 14.49 0.51 -1.19
C ASN A 97 13.00 0.35 -0.90
N ALA A 98 12.60 0.47 0.37
CA ALA A 98 11.19 0.41 0.77
C ALA A 98 10.73 1.78 1.28
N ALA A 99 9.57 2.24 0.82
CA ALA A 99 8.94 3.47 1.26
C ALA A 99 7.50 3.26 1.69
N ASN A 100 7.04 4.05 2.65
CA ASN A 100 5.68 4.05 3.15
C ASN A 100 4.82 5.02 2.34
N LEU A 101 3.64 4.57 1.86
CA LEU A 101 2.61 5.48 1.38
C LEU A 101 1.97 6.21 2.56
N ASN A 102 2.24 7.51 2.69
CA ASN A 102 1.69 8.32 3.76
C ASN A 102 0.16 8.50 3.60
N GLY A 103 -0.60 8.32 4.68
CA GLY A 103 -2.06 8.43 4.68
C GLY A 103 -2.82 7.29 4.00
N GLY A 104 -2.10 6.31 3.42
CA GLY A 104 -2.70 5.11 2.82
C GLY A 104 -3.69 5.40 1.69
N ILE A 105 -4.59 4.46 1.42
CA ILE A 105 -5.59 4.63 0.35
C ILE A 105 -6.63 5.72 0.66
N LEU A 106 -6.88 6.06 1.93
CA LEU A 106 -7.84 7.10 2.28
C LEU A 106 -7.37 8.48 1.82
N ASP A 107 -6.11 8.84 2.12
CA ASP A 107 -5.55 10.10 1.64
C ASP A 107 -5.32 10.08 0.13
N TRP A 108 -4.94 8.92 -0.43
CA TRP A 108 -4.86 8.74 -1.89
C TRP A 108 -6.17 9.10 -2.59
N GLU A 109 -7.29 8.59 -2.08
CA GLU A 109 -8.63 8.92 -2.59
C GLU A 109 -8.99 10.39 -2.37
N ARG A 110 -8.71 10.93 -1.17
CA ARG A 110 -8.95 12.35 -0.85
C ARG A 110 -8.22 13.28 -1.80
N ASP A 111 -7.00 12.91 -2.20
CA ASP A 111 -6.15 13.68 -3.10
C ASP A 111 -6.55 13.52 -4.59
N GLY A 112 -7.61 12.75 -4.88
CA GLY A 112 -8.15 12.57 -6.23
C GLY A 112 -7.28 11.70 -7.13
N LEU A 113 -6.45 10.83 -6.54
CA LEU A 113 -5.55 9.97 -7.30
C LEU A 113 -6.29 8.74 -7.86
N PRO A 114 -5.79 8.12 -8.95
CA PRO A 114 -6.50 7.05 -9.65
C PRO A 114 -6.81 5.84 -8.75
N ILE A 115 -8.08 5.42 -8.73
CA ILE A 115 -8.56 4.24 -8.01
C ILE A 115 -9.52 3.42 -8.87
N LYS A 116 -9.47 2.11 -8.72
CA LYS A 116 -10.48 1.18 -9.26
C LYS A 116 -11.46 0.84 -8.15
N ILE A 117 -12.76 1.08 -8.40
CA ILE A 117 -13.84 0.80 -7.45
C ILE A 117 -14.75 -0.27 -8.02
N ASP A 118 -14.97 -1.35 -7.27
CA ASP A 118 -16.02 -2.32 -7.55
C ASP A 118 -17.17 -2.12 -6.56
N GLN A 119 -18.18 -1.35 -6.99
CA GLN A 119 -19.37 -1.03 -6.19
C GLN A 119 -20.09 -2.29 -5.69
N SER A 120 -20.03 -3.41 -6.41
CA SER A 120 -20.69 -4.66 -6.00
C SER A 120 -20.07 -5.30 -4.74
N LYS A 121 -18.84 -4.89 -4.40
CA LYS A 121 -18.07 -5.37 -3.25
C LYS A 121 -18.15 -4.44 -2.05
N GLN A 122 -18.79 -3.27 -2.19
CA GLN A 122 -18.98 -2.35 -1.08
C GLN A 122 -19.73 -3.05 0.05
N LEU A 123 -19.21 -3.03 1.27
CA LEU A 123 -19.91 -3.64 2.40
C LEU A 123 -20.69 -2.61 3.20
N SER A 124 -21.81 -3.06 3.78
CA SER A 124 -22.59 -2.31 4.76
C SER A 124 -23.02 -3.18 5.92
N GLY A 125 -23.17 -2.55 7.07
CA GLY A 125 -23.54 -3.22 8.32
C GLY A 125 -22.79 -2.59 9.48
N SER A 126 -23.46 -2.41 10.61
CA SER A 126 -22.86 -1.79 11.79
C SER A 126 -22.01 -2.76 12.62
N CYS A 127 -22.03 -4.06 12.29
CA CYS A 127 -21.28 -5.11 12.97
C CYS A 127 -20.84 -6.17 11.95
N THR A 128 -19.73 -6.87 12.20
CA THR A 128 -19.16 -7.89 11.30
C THR A 128 -20.16 -8.98 10.90
N CYS A 129 -20.98 -9.47 11.84
CA CYS A 129 -22.01 -10.48 11.57
C CYS A 129 -23.16 -9.99 10.68
N ARG A 130 -23.26 -8.68 10.44
CA ARG A 130 -24.28 -8.03 9.60
C ARG A 130 -23.69 -7.43 8.33
N LEU A 131 -22.40 -7.64 8.05
CA LEU A 131 -21.79 -7.13 6.83
C LEU A 131 -22.41 -7.81 5.60
N LYS A 132 -22.91 -7.00 4.67
CA LYS A 132 -23.51 -7.43 3.40
C LYS A 132 -23.02 -6.55 2.26
N PRO A 133 -22.81 -7.11 1.05
CA PRO A 133 -22.57 -6.31 -0.14
C PRO A 133 -23.73 -5.34 -0.42
N GLN A 134 -23.43 -4.06 -0.56
CA GLN A 134 -24.32 -3.04 -1.11
C GLN A 134 -24.31 -3.21 -2.63
N GLY A 135 -25.45 -3.57 -3.23
CA GLY A 135 -25.55 -3.64 -4.69
C GLY A 135 -26.31 -4.82 -5.28
N LYS A 136 -26.86 -5.74 -4.47
CA LYS A 136 -27.88 -6.67 -5.00
C LYS A 136 -29.22 -5.94 -5.10
N LYS A 137 -29.51 -5.36 -6.26
CA LYS A 137 -30.89 -5.31 -6.76
C LYS A 137 -31.25 -6.66 -7.33
#